data_AF-K1V2Y6-F1
#
_entry.id   AF-K1V2Y6-F1
#
_cell.length_a   1.000
_cell.length_b   1.000
_cell.length_c   1.000
_cell.angle_alpha   90.00
_cell.angle_beta   90.00
_cell.angle_gamma   90.00
#
_symmetry.space_group_name_H-M   'P 1'
#
loop_
_entity.id
_entity.type
_entity.pdbx_description
1 polymer ?
#
loop_
_entity_poly.entity_id
_entity_poly.type
_entity_poly.pdbx_seq_one_letter_code
_entity_poly.pdbx_strand_id
1 'polypeptide(L)'
;MAPQPPSPSTVHPDRLVDAHNSGSFIQLQKGDAKVVPPLTASVAVAVDGRPIAPVGLAAPDGSMNMGKQVMSPALLFSETAAEAPTPQSSLPAIDVVIPQTKPLTDALWDKLDDVVNRIDGGWGKVEKEAAEGHDGRKILVAGLLPPPLTLNSSKLQNDAAYVTHMTRLTQLSLHSDVVLKALPPVIDTTVASEPWWEDERELARVVKIIPAAASAGTVSKEDGVIVPISGEKWYALFRQCVAELGEDKGAMTDIMAANAERLYALTQ
;
A
#
# COMPACT_ATOMS: atom_id res chain seq x y z
N MET A 1 16.43 -5.99 -35.12
CA MET A 1 16.90 -5.57 -33.78
C MET A 1 15.66 -5.15 -33.01
N ALA A 2 15.37 -5.80 -31.87
CA ALA A 2 14.29 -5.35 -31.00
C ALA A 2 14.72 -4.03 -30.31
N PRO A 3 13.82 -3.05 -30.13
CA PRO A 3 14.12 -1.83 -29.38
C PRO A 3 14.50 -2.19 -27.94
N GLN A 4 15.50 -1.49 -27.39
CA GLN A 4 15.83 -1.64 -25.97
C GLN A 4 14.67 -1.13 -25.10
N PRO A 5 14.40 -1.78 -23.96
CA PRO A 5 13.39 -1.29 -23.03
C PRO A 5 13.76 0.13 -22.56
N PRO A 6 12.76 1.00 -22.32
CA PRO A 6 13.00 2.34 -21.81
C PRO A 6 13.75 2.28 -20.47
N SER A 7 14.59 3.28 -20.19
CA SER A 7 15.27 3.37 -18.91
C SER A 7 14.23 3.44 -17.78
N PRO A 8 14.38 2.68 -16.68
CA PRO A 8 13.47 2.74 -15.52
C PRO A 8 13.25 4.15 -14.99
N SER A 9 14.25 5.02 -15.15
CA SER A 9 14.21 6.44 -14.78
C SER A 9 13.34 7.33 -15.68
N THR A 10 12.76 6.79 -16.77
CA THR A 10 11.96 7.54 -17.76
C THR A 10 10.48 7.18 -17.76
N VAL A 11 10.09 6.12 -17.03
CA VAL A 11 8.68 5.70 -16.92
C VAL A 11 8.07 6.37 -15.69
N HIS A 12 7.33 7.45 -15.92
CA HIS A 12 6.60 8.18 -14.88
C HIS A 12 5.11 7.97 -15.06
N PRO A 13 4.34 7.73 -13.99
CA PRO A 13 2.88 7.70 -14.10
C PRO A 13 2.37 9.10 -14.47
N ASP A 14 1.21 9.19 -15.09
CA ASP A 14 0.62 10.50 -15.42
C ASP A 14 0.20 11.29 -14.16
N ARG A 15 -0.14 10.57 -13.10
CA ARG A 15 -0.65 11.10 -11.84
C ARG A 15 -0.40 10.12 -10.70
N LEU A 16 -0.51 10.63 -9.48
CA LEU A 16 -0.48 9.84 -8.25
C LEU A 16 -1.80 10.02 -7.49
N VAL A 17 -2.27 8.96 -6.86
CA VAL A 17 -3.36 8.98 -5.88
C VAL A 17 -2.87 8.32 -4.60
N ASP A 18 -2.87 9.07 -3.50
CA ASP A 18 -2.48 8.58 -2.18
C ASP A 18 -3.74 8.32 -1.35
N ALA A 19 -4.13 7.05 -1.28
CA ALA A 19 -5.19 6.64 -0.37
C ALA A 19 -4.57 6.38 1.00
N HIS A 20 -5.02 7.01 2.08
CA HIS A 20 -4.50 6.95 3.47
C HIS A 20 -3.19 7.69 3.71
N ASN A 21 -3.29 9.01 3.91
CA ASN A 21 -2.25 9.80 4.54
C ASN A 21 -2.75 10.30 5.90
N SER A 22 -2.10 9.90 6.99
CA SER A 22 -2.38 10.40 8.33
C SER A 22 -1.72 11.77 8.54
N GLY A 23 -2.26 12.80 7.91
CA GLY A 23 -2.06 14.21 8.31
C GLY A 23 -0.79 14.92 7.86
N SER A 24 0.13 14.28 7.14
CA SER A 24 1.23 14.99 6.47
C SER A 24 1.34 14.50 5.05
N PHE A 25 0.64 15.19 4.15
CA PHE A 25 0.81 15.02 2.70
C PHE A 25 2.30 14.99 2.38
N ILE A 26 2.70 14.06 1.52
CA ILE A 26 4.05 14.03 0.97
C ILE A 26 4.21 15.32 0.18
N GLN A 27 4.80 16.34 0.80
CA GLN A 27 5.34 17.48 0.07
C GLN A 27 6.49 16.92 -0.75
N LEU A 28 6.19 16.54 -1.98
CA LEU A 28 7.17 16.31 -3.01
C LEU A 28 7.87 17.66 -3.22
N GLN A 29 9.00 17.86 -2.53
CA GLN A 29 9.73 19.11 -2.68
C GLN A 29 10.17 19.21 -4.14
N LYS A 30 9.86 20.35 -4.76
CA LYS A 30 10.21 20.64 -6.17
C LYS A 30 11.73 20.81 -6.37
N GLY A 31 12.54 20.49 -5.37
CA GLY A 31 14.00 20.60 -5.37
C GLY A 31 14.62 19.24 -5.69
N ASP A 32 15.28 19.16 -6.83
CA ASP A 32 16.22 18.12 -7.28
C ASP A 32 15.67 16.81 -7.89
N ALA A 33 14.41 16.43 -7.68
CA ALA A 33 13.78 15.37 -8.47
C ALA A 33 13.19 15.92 -9.78
N LYS A 34 13.92 15.75 -10.90
CA LYS A 34 13.36 15.95 -12.23
C LYS A 34 12.19 14.97 -12.43
N VAL A 35 10.97 15.49 -12.33
CA VAL A 35 9.68 14.86 -12.69
C VAL A 35 9.10 13.89 -11.64
N VAL A 36 8.51 14.45 -10.58
CA VAL A 36 7.47 13.73 -9.81
C VAL A 36 6.08 14.18 -10.31
N PRO A 37 5.19 13.24 -10.69
CA PRO A 37 3.84 13.57 -11.15
C PRO A 37 3.01 14.27 -10.08
N PRO A 38 2.05 15.15 -10.46
CA PRO A 38 1.17 15.81 -9.51
C PRO A 38 0.26 14.80 -8.79
N LEU A 39 0.02 15.03 -7.50
CA LEU A 39 -1.03 14.35 -6.75
C LEU A 39 -2.39 14.87 -7.24
N THR A 40 -3.26 13.96 -7.69
CA THR A 40 -4.56 14.34 -8.32
C THR A 40 -5.77 14.06 -7.44
N ALA A 41 -5.65 13.11 -6.51
CA ALA A 41 -6.68 12.79 -5.54
C ALA A 41 -6.06 12.19 -4.27
N SER A 42 -6.82 12.21 -3.17
CA SER A 42 -6.44 11.56 -1.92
C SER A 42 -7.65 10.96 -1.23
N VAL A 43 -7.46 9.88 -0.49
CA VAL A 43 -8.54 9.22 0.27
C VAL A 43 -8.23 9.29 1.75
N ALA A 44 -9.19 9.79 2.52
CA ALA A 44 -9.10 9.88 3.97
C ALA A 44 -9.97 8.80 4.60
N VAL A 45 -9.45 8.14 5.63
CA VAL A 45 -10.09 6.96 6.22
C VAL A 45 -10.52 7.23 7.64
N ALA A 46 -11.85 7.27 7.85
CA ALA A 46 -12.44 7.50 9.17
C ALA A 46 -12.53 6.20 9.94
N VAL A 47 -11.70 6.07 10.97
CA VAL A 47 -11.58 4.86 11.79
C VAL A 47 -12.75 4.67 12.78
N ASP A 48 -13.55 5.69 13.07
CA ASP A 48 -14.64 5.63 14.07
C ASP A 48 -15.95 6.31 13.61
N GLY A 49 -16.17 6.42 12.30
CA GLY A 49 -17.30 7.20 11.75
C GLY A 49 -17.24 8.69 12.06
N ARG A 50 -16.19 9.16 12.74
CA ARG A 50 -15.92 10.58 12.97
C ARG A 50 -15.36 11.18 11.67
N PRO A 51 -15.96 12.28 11.17
CA PRO A 51 -15.43 12.95 9.99
C PRO A 51 -14.00 13.43 10.29
N ILE A 52 -13.04 13.01 9.46
CA ILE A 52 -11.73 13.65 9.41
C ILE A 52 -11.97 14.99 8.73
N ALA A 53 -11.64 16.09 9.40
CA ALA A 53 -11.74 17.41 8.79
C ALA A 53 -10.92 17.42 7.48
N PRO A 54 -11.46 17.93 6.36
CA PRO A 54 -10.69 18.05 5.13
C PRO A 54 -9.46 18.91 5.41
N VAL A 55 -8.28 18.28 5.40
CA VAL A 55 -7.01 18.99 5.59
C VAL A 55 -6.66 19.61 4.24
N GLY A 56 -7.12 20.83 4.02
CA GLY A 56 -6.79 21.60 2.82
C GLY A 56 -5.31 21.99 2.82
N LEU A 57 -4.60 21.73 1.72
CA LEU A 57 -3.31 22.36 1.42
C LEU A 57 -3.55 23.62 0.59
N ALA A 58 -2.98 24.74 1.04
CA ALA A 58 -2.72 25.87 0.15
C ALA A 58 -1.53 25.50 -0.74
N ALA A 59 -1.69 25.61 -2.07
CA ALA A 59 -0.55 25.56 -2.98
C ALA A 59 0.35 26.80 -2.76
N PRO A 60 1.61 26.79 -3.25
CA PRO A 60 2.54 27.92 -3.06
C PRO A 60 2.05 29.26 -3.63
N ASP A 61 1.05 29.24 -4.51
CA ASP A 61 0.39 30.41 -5.10
C ASP A 61 -0.92 30.80 -4.38
N GLY A 62 -1.26 30.14 -3.27
CA GLY A 62 -2.50 30.35 -2.53
C GLY A 62 -3.74 29.69 -3.16
N SER A 63 -3.60 28.99 -4.29
CA SER A 63 -4.69 28.19 -4.86
C SER A 63 -4.84 26.88 -4.09
N MET A 64 -6.07 26.47 -3.76
CA MET A 64 -6.29 25.13 -3.22
C MET A 64 -6.38 24.14 -4.38
N ASN A 65 -5.32 23.39 -4.65
CA ASN A 65 -5.42 22.17 -5.44
C ASN A 65 -6.11 21.10 -4.58
N MET A 66 -7.43 21.25 -4.40
CA MET A 66 -8.25 20.23 -3.77
C MET A 66 -8.43 19.11 -4.79
N GLY A 67 -7.48 18.19 -4.82
CA GLY A 67 -7.75 16.86 -5.37
C GLY A 67 -9.02 16.32 -4.73
N LYS A 68 -9.80 15.51 -5.46
CA LYS A 68 -11.05 14.96 -4.92
C LYS A 68 -10.73 14.16 -3.66
N GLN A 69 -11.38 14.53 -2.55
CA GLN A 69 -11.26 13.82 -1.28
C GLN A 69 -12.50 12.95 -1.10
N VAL A 70 -12.30 11.65 -0.93
CA VAL A 70 -13.36 10.70 -0.59
C VAL A 70 -13.10 10.12 0.79
N MET A 71 -14.18 9.91 1.54
CA MET A 71 -14.16 9.19 2.80
C MET A 71 -14.60 7.75 2.58
N SER A 72 -13.81 6.81 3.09
CA SER A 72 -14.10 5.38 3.02
C SER A 72 -14.25 4.80 4.44
N PRO A 73 -15.20 3.85 4.64
CA PRO A 73 -15.41 3.21 5.92
C PRO A 73 -14.25 2.24 6.21
N ALA A 74 -13.68 2.33 7.41
CA ALA A 74 -12.65 1.41 7.86
C ALA A 74 -13.16 0.44 8.93
N LEU A 75 -12.72 -0.81 8.79
CA LEU A 75 -12.74 -1.83 9.82
C LEU A 75 -11.37 -1.85 10.48
N LEU A 76 -11.29 -1.44 11.75
CA LEU A 76 -10.05 -1.53 12.51
C LEU A 76 -9.79 -2.99 12.88
N PHE A 77 -8.70 -3.54 12.35
CA PHE A 77 -8.26 -4.89 12.67
C PHE A 77 -7.40 -4.88 13.93
N SER A 78 -8.00 -5.24 15.07
CA SER A 78 -7.28 -5.35 16.35
C SER A 78 -7.23 -6.80 16.84
N GLU A 79 -6.11 -7.17 17.45
CA GLU A 79 -5.94 -8.44 18.17
C GLU A 79 -7.00 -8.60 19.26
N THR A 80 -7.29 -7.51 19.99
CA THR A 80 -8.22 -7.49 21.12
C THR A 80 -9.70 -7.53 20.75
N ALA A 81 -10.05 -7.36 19.47
CA ALA A 81 -11.44 -7.39 19.04
C ALA A 81 -11.99 -8.83 19.13
N ALA A 82 -12.97 -9.07 20.01
CA ALA A 82 -13.54 -10.40 20.23
C ALA A 82 -14.32 -10.92 19.00
N GLU A 83 -14.89 -10.03 18.20
CA GLU A 83 -15.62 -10.37 16.98
C GLU A 83 -15.15 -9.52 15.80
N ALA A 84 -15.18 -10.12 14.60
CA ALA A 84 -14.94 -9.38 13.38
C ALA A 84 -16.11 -8.40 13.14
N PRO A 85 -15.84 -7.13 12.81
CA PRO A 85 -16.90 -6.18 12.56
C PRO A 85 -17.72 -6.56 11.32
N THR A 86 -19.04 -6.53 11.45
CA THR A 86 -19.96 -6.80 10.33
C THR A 86 -20.03 -5.58 9.42
N PRO A 87 -19.80 -5.72 8.11
CA PRO A 87 -19.86 -4.60 7.19
C PRO A 87 -21.31 -4.09 7.05
N GLN A 88 -21.61 -2.93 7.64
CA GLN A 88 -22.93 -2.28 7.56
C GLN A 88 -23.10 -1.33 6.37
N SER A 89 -22.08 -1.23 5.50
CA SER A 89 -22.00 -0.21 4.46
C SER A 89 -22.46 -0.72 3.10
N SER A 90 -23.25 0.08 2.39
CA SER A 90 -23.56 -0.10 0.96
C SER A 90 -22.52 0.54 0.04
N LEU A 91 -21.38 0.99 0.59
CA LEU A 91 -20.34 1.65 -0.18
C LEU A 91 -19.59 0.66 -1.09
N PRO A 92 -19.05 1.14 -2.23
CA PRO A 92 -18.37 0.30 -3.21
C PRO A 92 -17.05 -0.28 -2.69
N ALA A 93 -16.43 0.35 -1.69
CA ALA A 93 -15.20 -0.11 -1.05
C ALA A 93 -15.31 -0.15 0.47
N ILE A 94 -14.60 -1.10 1.08
CA ILE A 94 -14.37 -1.21 2.52
C ILE A 94 -12.87 -1.31 2.77
N ASP A 95 -12.37 -0.47 3.67
CA ASP A 95 -10.98 -0.56 4.11
C ASP A 95 -10.88 -1.45 5.36
N VAL A 96 -9.98 -2.43 5.36
CA VAL A 96 -9.56 -3.18 6.53
C VAL A 96 -8.20 -2.61 6.94
N VAL A 97 -8.19 -1.82 8.00
CA VAL A 97 -6.99 -1.09 8.44
C VAL A 97 -6.35 -1.81 9.61
N ILE A 98 -5.09 -2.20 9.44
CA ILE A 98 -4.29 -2.92 10.41
C ILE A 98 -3.32 -1.92 11.06
N PRO A 99 -3.60 -1.42 12.27
CA PRO A 99 -2.78 -0.39 12.94
C PRO A 99 -1.55 -1.01 13.62
N GLN A 100 -0.95 -2.05 13.05
CA GLN A 100 0.13 -2.79 13.72
C GLN A 100 1.49 -2.12 13.48
N THR A 101 2.27 -1.97 14.54
CA THR A 101 3.70 -1.62 14.45
C THR A 101 4.60 -2.86 14.34
N LYS A 102 3.99 -4.04 14.34
CA LYS A 102 4.66 -5.35 14.31
C LYS A 102 4.08 -6.23 13.20
N PRO A 103 4.85 -7.19 12.68
CA PRO A 103 4.32 -8.18 11.76
C PRO A 103 3.18 -8.97 12.39
N LEU A 104 2.20 -9.34 11.56
CA LEU A 104 1.11 -10.21 11.98
C LEU A 104 1.64 -11.60 12.36
N THR A 105 1.13 -12.13 13.47
CA THR A 105 1.29 -13.54 13.86
C THR A 105 0.38 -14.43 13.03
N ASP A 106 0.63 -15.75 13.00
CA ASP A 106 -0.22 -16.69 12.26
C ASP A 106 -1.69 -16.61 12.68
N ALA A 107 -1.97 -16.46 13.98
CA ALA A 107 -3.33 -16.31 14.49
C ALA A 107 -4.02 -15.02 13.99
N LEU A 108 -3.24 -13.94 13.82
CA LEU A 108 -3.77 -12.70 13.25
C LEU A 108 -3.95 -12.80 11.73
N TRP A 109 -3.09 -13.53 11.03
CA TRP A 109 -3.30 -13.85 9.62
C TRP A 109 -4.60 -14.64 9.41
N ASP A 110 -4.82 -15.70 10.18
CA ASP A 110 -6.04 -16.51 10.07
C ASP A 110 -7.29 -15.66 10.35
N LYS A 111 -7.24 -14.77 11.35
CA LYS A 111 -8.33 -13.85 11.65
C LYS A 111 -8.55 -12.83 10.53
N LEU A 112 -7.50 -12.35 9.88
CA LEU A 112 -7.60 -11.43 8.74
C LEU A 112 -8.23 -12.15 7.53
N ASP A 113 -7.78 -13.36 7.24
CA ASP A 113 -8.34 -14.21 6.19
C ASP A 113 -9.84 -14.45 6.44
N ASP A 114 -10.23 -14.75 7.68
CA ASP A 114 -11.64 -14.90 8.07
C ASP A 114 -12.47 -13.61 7.89
N VAL A 115 -11.89 -12.44 8.16
CA VAL A 115 -12.56 -11.14 7.96
C VAL A 115 -12.77 -10.90 6.46
N VAL A 116 -11.72 -11.10 5.66
CA VAL A 116 -11.77 -10.94 4.21
C VAL A 116 -12.78 -11.91 3.60
N ASN A 117 -12.73 -13.19 3.94
CA ASN A 117 -13.68 -14.21 3.50
C ASN A 117 -15.13 -13.84 3.82
N ARG A 118 -15.39 -13.26 5.00
CA ARG A 118 -16.75 -12.82 5.39
C ARG A 118 -17.23 -11.62 4.60
N ILE A 119 -16.36 -10.66 4.28
CA ILE A 119 -16.71 -9.47 3.51
C ILE A 119 -16.92 -9.85 2.03
N ASP A 120 -15.99 -10.62 1.48
CA ASP A 120 -16.02 -11.15 0.12
C ASP A 120 -17.27 -12.03 -0.07
N GLY A 121 -17.64 -12.79 0.97
CA GLY A 121 -18.76 -13.73 0.98
C GLY A 121 -18.52 -14.98 0.13
N GLY A 122 -17.27 -15.17 -0.30
CA GLY A 122 -16.81 -16.30 -1.09
C GLY A 122 -17.39 -16.34 -2.51
N TRP A 123 -17.03 -17.40 -3.22
CA TRP A 123 -17.32 -17.60 -4.64
C TRP A 123 -18.82 -17.50 -4.98
N GLY A 124 -19.69 -18.04 -4.12
CA GLY A 124 -21.14 -18.04 -4.37
C GLY A 124 -21.79 -16.65 -4.33
N LYS A 125 -21.19 -15.68 -3.62
CA LYS A 125 -21.66 -14.30 -3.62
C LYS A 125 -21.22 -13.56 -4.87
N VAL A 126 -19.97 -13.75 -5.31
CA VAL A 126 -19.42 -13.13 -6.53
C VAL A 126 -20.25 -13.51 -7.75
N GLU A 127 -20.59 -14.81 -7.91
CA GLU A 127 -21.44 -15.26 -9.03
C GLU A 127 -22.83 -14.62 -9.01
N LYS A 128 -23.40 -14.45 -7.82
CA LYS A 128 -24.72 -13.84 -7.64
C LYS A 128 -24.69 -12.34 -7.93
N GLU A 129 -23.72 -11.60 -7.37
CA GLU A 129 -23.57 -10.16 -7.61
C GLU A 129 -23.30 -9.89 -9.10
N ALA A 130 -22.47 -10.73 -9.74
CA ALA A 130 -22.23 -10.65 -11.18
C ALA A 130 -23.50 -10.90 -12.01
N ALA A 131 -24.32 -11.90 -11.64
CA ALA A 131 -25.60 -12.17 -12.31
C ALA A 131 -26.62 -11.02 -12.13
N GLU A 132 -26.55 -10.31 -11.01
CA GLU A 132 -27.38 -9.15 -10.70
C GLU A 132 -26.83 -7.84 -11.30
N GLY A 133 -25.66 -7.88 -11.96
CA GLY A 133 -25.03 -6.72 -12.58
C GLY A 133 -24.42 -5.75 -11.57
N HIS A 134 -24.15 -6.20 -10.36
CA HIS A 134 -23.45 -5.42 -9.34
C HIS A 134 -21.93 -5.55 -9.55
N ASP A 135 -21.25 -4.40 -9.64
CA ASP A 135 -19.80 -4.37 -9.51
C ASP A 135 -19.46 -4.83 -8.08
N GLY A 136 -18.80 -5.98 -7.95
CA GLY A 136 -18.47 -6.59 -6.68
C GLY A 136 -17.81 -5.60 -5.72
N ARG A 137 -18.14 -5.71 -4.43
CA ARG A 137 -17.62 -4.81 -3.40
C ARG A 137 -16.11 -5.00 -3.25
N LYS A 138 -15.34 -3.92 -3.41
CA LYS A 138 -13.89 -3.95 -3.24
C LYS A 138 -13.48 -3.88 -1.76
N ILE A 139 -12.42 -4.59 -1.41
CA ILE A 139 -11.86 -4.69 -0.07
C ILE A 139 -10.42 -4.20 -0.15
N LEU A 140 -10.08 -3.10 0.51
CA LEU A 140 -8.68 -2.74 0.66
C LEU A 140 -8.18 -3.25 2.00
N VAL A 141 -7.12 -4.06 2.00
CA VAL A 141 -6.41 -4.41 3.23
C VAL A 141 -5.16 -3.54 3.35
N ALA A 142 -5.17 -2.62 4.30
CA ALA A 142 -4.11 -1.63 4.51
C ALA A 142 -3.38 -1.83 5.84
N GLY A 143 -2.11 -1.42 5.90
CA GLY A 143 -1.31 -1.50 7.13
C GLY A 143 -0.58 -2.82 7.32
N LEU A 144 -0.43 -3.61 6.25
CA LEU A 144 0.34 -4.86 6.28
C LEU A 144 1.83 -4.55 6.36
N LEU A 145 2.42 -4.71 7.54
CA LEU A 145 3.85 -4.55 7.75
C LEU A 145 4.56 -5.88 7.42
N PRO A 146 5.55 -5.90 6.50
CA PRO A 146 6.39 -7.07 6.34
C PRO A 146 7.22 -7.33 7.61
N PRO A 147 7.77 -8.55 7.79
CA PRO A 147 8.77 -8.78 8.82
C PRO A 147 9.87 -7.71 8.79
N PRO A 148 10.47 -7.30 9.93
CA PRO A 148 11.59 -6.39 9.94
C PRO A 148 12.79 -6.99 9.21
N LEU A 149 13.45 -6.15 8.40
CA LEU A 149 14.63 -6.52 7.67
C LEU A 149 15.81 -6.62 8.65
N THR A 150 16.25 -7.84 8.90
CA THR A 150 17.42 -8.14 9.77
C THR A 150 18.58 -8.72 8.97
N LEU A 151 18.32 -9.13 7.72
CA LEU A 151 19.24 -9.87 6.87
C LEU A 151 19.41 -9.18 5.51
N ASN A 152 20.57 -9.40 4.89
CA ASN A 152 20.84 -8.98 3.52
C ASN A 152 20.07 -9.83 2.50
N SER A 153 20.02 -9.39 1.23
CA SER A 153 19.20 -9.96 0.17
C SER A 153 19.41 -11.47 -0.03
N SER A 154 20.65 -11.95 0.01
CA SER A 154 20.99 -13.37 -0.21
C SER A 154 20.36 -14.31 0.83
N LYS A 155 20.25 -13.84 2.07
CA LYS A 155 19.68 -14.62 3.18
C LYS A 155 18.17 -14.42 3.28
N LEU A 156 17.69 -13.22 2.95
CA LEU A 156 16.29 -12.83 3.06
C LEU A 156 15.35 -13.66 2.18
N GLN A 157 15.80 -14.06 0.98
CA GLN A 157 14.98 -14.84 0.03
C GLN A 157 14.48 -16.18 0.60
N ASN A 158 15.22 -16.75 1.56
CA ASN A 158 14.90 -18.05 2.15
C ASN A 158 14.50 -17.92 3.63
N ASP A 159 14.28 -16.69 4.11
CA ASP A 159 13.86 -16.47 5.49
C ASP A 159 12.42 -16.93 5.68
N ALA A 160 12.19 -17.78 6.69
CA ALA A 160 10.90 -18.42 6.92
C ALA A 160 9.78 -17.40 7.22
N ALA A 161 10.09 -16.29 7.89
CA ALA A 161 9.10 -15.27 8.20
C ALA A 161 8.67 -14.53 6.94
N TYR A 162 9.61 -14.22 6.05
CA TYR A 162 9.28 -13.61 4.76
C TYR A 162 8.53 -14.57 3.84
N VAL A 163 8.95 -15.83 3.73
CA VAL A 163 8.23 -16.83 2.92
C VAL A 163 6.78 -16.99 3.42
N THR A 164 6.57 -17.03 4.74
CA THR A 164 5.23 -17.11 5.32
C THR A 164 4.42 -15.85 5.00
N HIS A 165 5.02 -14.67 5.20
CA HIS A 165 4.38 -13.40 4.87
C HIS A 165 3.96 -13.34 3.40
N MET A 166 4.84 -13.74 2.48
CA MET A 166 4.57 -13.80 1.04
C MET A 166 3.43 -14.74 0.71
N THR A 167 3.46 -15.93 1.30
CA THR A 167 2.40 -16.93 1.11
C THR A 167 1.05 -16.37 1.53
N ARG A 168 0.97 -15.67 2.67
CA ARG A 168 -0.26 -15.03 3.15
C ARG A 168 -0.72 -13.88 2.26
N LEU A 169 0.19 -13.02 1.80
CA LEU A 169 -0.16 -11.97 0.83
C LEU A 169 -0.68 -12.56 -0.49
N THR A 170 -0.05 -13.61 -0.99
CA THR A 170 -0.51 -14.31 -2.19
C THR A 170 -1.90 -14.90 -1.99
N GLN A 171 -2.16 -15.54 -0.85
CA GLN A 171 -3.49 -16.06 -0.51
C GLN A 171 -4.56 -14.97 -0.51
N LEU A 172 -4.32 -13.84 0.14
CA LEU A 172 -5.24 -12.70 0.10
C LEU A 172 -5.45 -12.15 -1.31
N SER A 173 -4.41 -12.13 -2.14
CA SER A 173 -4.51 -11.66 -3.53
C SER A 173 -5.32 -12.56 -4.46
N LEU A 174 -5.67 -13.79 -4.02
CA LEU A 174 -6.56 -14.67 -4.78
C LEU A 174 -8.02 -14.21 -4.76
N HIS A 175 -8.40 -13.35 -3.80
CA HIS A 175 -9.71 -12.71 -3.81
C HIS A 175 -9.74 -11.62 -4.89
N SER A 176 -10.65 -11.75 -5.85
CA SER A 176 -10.78 -10.84 -7.00
C SER A 176 -11.03 -9.38 -6.61
N ASP A 177 -11.59 -9.19 -5.42
CA ASP A 177 -12.02 -7.89 -4.92
C ASP A 177 -11.10 -7.35 -3.83
N VAL A 178 -10.02 -8.06 -3.48
CA VAL A 178 -9.03 -7.60 -2.50
C VAL A 178 -7.90 -6.83 -3.16
N VAL A 179 -7.67 -5.62 -2.66
CA VAL A 179 -6.50 -4.79 -2.93
C VAL A 179 -5.63 -4.77 -1.68
N LEU A 180 -4.32 -4.98 -1.84
CA LEU A 180 -3.38 -4.98 -0.73
C LEU A 180 -2.57 -3.68 -0.72
N LYS A 181 -2.50 -3.04 0.44
CA LYS A 181 -1.67 -1.88 0.71
C LYS A 181 -0.74 -2.18 1.89
N ALA A 182 0.47 -2.62 1.57
CA ALA A 182 1.53 -2.84 2.55
C ALA A 182 2.16 -1.51 3.01
N LEU A 183 2.79 -1.54 4.17
CA LEU A 183 3.66 -0.47 4.67
C LEU A 183 5.08 -0.64 4.13
N PRO A 184 5.89 0.44 4.09
CA PRO A 184 7.30 0.30 3.76
C PRO A 184 7.96 -0.69 4.71
N PRO A 185 8.94 -1.46 4.24
CA PRO A 185 9.70 -2.32 5.12
C PRO A 185 10.50 -1.47 6.11
N VAL A 186 10.66 -2.02 7.30
CA VAL A 186 11.46 -1.42 8.36
C VAL A 186 12.67 -2.30 8.65
N ILE A 187 13.72 -1.69 9.19
CA ILE A 187 14.91 -2.38 9.66
C ILE A 187 14.89 -2.40 11.17
N ASP A 188 15.12 -3.57 11.75
CA ASP A 188 15.40 -3.71 13.17
C ASP A 188 16.92 -3.64 13.38
N THR A 189 17.39 -2.46 13.82
CA THR A 189 18.80 -2.19 14.08
C THR A 189 19.32 -2.85 15.35
N THR A 190 18.42 -3.41 16.20
CA THR A 190 18.82 -4.13 17.41
C THR A 190 19.24 -5.57 17.11
N VAL A 191 18.66 -6.14 16.04
CA VAL A 191 18.92 -7.53 15.62
C VAL A 191 19.89 -7.60 14.45
N ALA A 192 19.86 -6.62 13.55
CA ALA A 192 20.71 -6.65 12.38
C ALA A 192 22.20 -6.55 12.74
N SER A 193 23.00 -7.47 12.22
CA SER A 193 24.41 -7.62 12.62
C SER A 193 25.33 -6.51 12.07
N GLU A 194 24.96 -5.92 10.94
CA GLU A 194 25.76 -4.93 10.20
C GLU A 194 24.83 -3.95 9.47
N PRO A 195 25.26 -2.70 9.21
CA PRO A 195 24.47 -1.68 8.53
C PRO A 195 24.43 -1.88 7.00
N TRP A 196 24.07 -3.08 6.54
CA TRP A 196 24.01 -3.42 5.11
C TRP A 196 23.05 -2.51 4.32
N TRP A 197 22.10 -1.88 5.01
CA TRP A 197 21.14 -0.95 4.43
C TRP A 197 21.72 0.41 4.05
N GLU A 198 22.94 0.72 4.46
CA GLU A 198 23.66 1.90 3.98
C GLU A 198 24.17 1.71 2.54
N ASP A 199 24.29 0.46 2.05
CA ASP A 199 24.54 0.17 0.64
C ASP A 199 23.22 0.27 -0.14
N GLU A 200 23.06 1.35 -0.90
CA GLU A 200 21.87 1.61 -1.73
C GLU A 200 21.56 0.46 -2.71
N ARG A 201 22.59 -0.25 -3.20
CA ARG A 201 22.38 -1.38 -4.12
C ARG A 201 21.82 -2.58 -3.40
N GLU A 202 22.34 -2.87 -2.21
CA GLU A 202 21.86 -4.00 -1.41
C GLU A 202 20.45 -3.74 -0.89
N LEU A 203 20.20 -2.53 -0.40
CA LEU A 203 18.87 -2.09 0.01
C LEU A 203 17.86 -2.20 -1.15
N ALA A 204 18.23 -1.77 -2.36
CA ALA A 204 17.39 -1.93 -3.53
C ALA A 204 17.08 -3.41 -3.86
N ARG A 205 18.06 -4.32 -3.74
CA ARG A 205 17.84 -5.77 -3.93
C ARG A 205 16.89 -6.33 -2.87
N VAL A 206 17.08 -5.93 -1.62
CA VAL A 206 16.23 -6.36 -0.49
C VAL A 206 14.79 -5.91 -0.71
N VAL A 207 14.57 -4.63 -1.06
CA VAL A 207 13.23 -4.12 -1.34
C VAL A 207 12.57 -4.83 -2.51
N LYS A 208 13.32 -5.21 -3.56
CA LYS A 208 12.79 -5.98 -4.70
C LYS A 208 12.27 -7.37 -4.33
N ILE A 209 12.79 -7.97 -3.26
CA ILE A 209 12.31 -9.27 -2.75
C ILE A 209 10.94 -9.11 -2.08
N ILE A 210 10.66 -7.92 -1.53
CA ILE A 210 9.40 -7.60 -0.89
C ILE A 210 8.43 -7.14 -1.99
N PRO A 211 7.27 -7.77 -2.15
CA PRO A 211 6.34 -7.46 -3.21
C PRO A 211 5.93 -6.00 -3.12
N ALA A 212 5.81 -5.41 -4.30
CA ALA A 212 5.53 -4.01 -4.57
C ALA A 212 4.09 -3.59 -4.17
N ALA A 213 3.56 -4.07 -3.04
CA ALA A 213 2.31 -3.57 -2.46
C ALA A 213 2.56 -2.41 -1.47
N ALA A 214 3.83 -2.05 -1.23
CA ALA A 214 4.19 -1.13 -0.17
C ALA A 214 4.02 0.34 -0.59
N SER A 215 3.28 1.07 0.23
CA SER A 215 2.97 2.49 0.11
C SER A 215 3.84 3.33 1.04
N ALA A 216 3.93 4.65 0.82
CA ALA A 216 4.62 5.55 1.75
C ALA A 216 3.79 5.80 3.02
N GLY A 217 3.67 4.79 3.88
CA GLY A 217 3.10 4.93 5.21
C GLY A 217 4.14 5.43 6.22
N THR A 218 3.69 6.21 7.21
CA THR A 218 4.51 6.56 8.37
C THR A 218 4.46 5.40 9.37
N VAL A 219 5.60 4.79 9.65
CA VAL A 219 5.73 3.84 10.77
C VAL A 219 6.06 4.63 12.03
N SER A 220 5.39 4.32 13.15
CA SER A 220 5.72 4.91 14.46
C SER A 220 7.21 4.67 14.77
N LYS A 221 7.89 5.72 15.25
CA LYS A 221 9.28 5.59 15.70
C LYS A 221 9.32 4.77 16.98
N GLU A 222 9.67 3.50 16.87
CA GLU A 222 10.07 2.66 17.99
C GLU A 222 11.61 2.66 18.10
N ASP A 223 12.14 2.60 19.31
CA ASP A 223 13.60 2.55 19.53
C ASP A 223 14.19 1.31 18.84
N GLY A 224 15.19 1.53 17.99
CA GLY A 224 15.85 0.45 17.26
C GLY A 224 15.14 -0.02 15.99
N VAL A 225 14.06 0.64 15.56
CA VAL A 225 13.42 0.41 14.27
C VAL A 225 13.56 1.64 13.38
N ILE A 226 14.07 1.47 12.16
CA ILE A 226 14.24 2.57 11.19
C ILE A 226 13.51 2.26 9.88
N VAL A 227 12.99 3.30 9.24
CA VAL A 227 12.56 3.23 7.84
C VAL A 227 13.79 3.57 6.98
N PRO A 228 14.33 2.62 6.20
CA PRO A 228 15.62 2.82 5.54
C PRO A 228 15.59 3.77 4.35
N ILE A 229 14.39 4.09 3.84
CA ILE A 229 14.19 4.86 2.62
C ILE A 229 13.16 5.96 2.92
N SER A 230 13.46 7.20 2.55
CA SER A 230 12.47 8.29 2.60
C SER A 230 11.30 8.00 1.66
N GLY A 231 10.11 8.56 1.93
CA GLY A 231 8.93 8.33 1.08
C GLY A 231 9.17 8.67 -0.40
N GLU A 232 9.93 9.72 -0.70
CA GLU A 232 10.29 10.08 -2.08
C GLU A 232 11.19 9.03 -2.75
N LYS A 233 12.26 8.62 -2.06
CA LYS A 233 13.17 7.57 -2.56
C LYS A 233 12.43 6.24 -2.71
N TRP A 234 11.43 5.97 -1.87
CA TRP A 234 10.58 4.78 -1.93
C TRP A 234 9.82 4.73 -3.25
N TYR A 235 9.13 5.81 -3.64
CA TYR A 235 8.44 5.86 -4.94
C TYR A 235 9.41 5.75 -6.12
N ALA A 236 10.59 6.34 -6.03
CA ALA A 236 11.60 6.22 -7.09
C ALA A 236 12.05 4.77 -7.26
N LEU A 237 12.38 4.08 -6.15
CA LEU A 237 12.78 2.69 -6.15
C LEU A 237 11.65 1.77 -6.63
N PHE A 238 10.41 2.04 -6.21
CA PHE A 238 9.25 1.30 -6.66
C PHE A 238 9.05 1.39 -8.17
N ARG A 239 9.11 2.61 -8.73
CA ARG A 239 9.01 2.81 -10.18
C ARG A 239 10.12 2.06 -10.92
N GLN A 240 11.32 2.07 -10.37
CA GLN A 240 12.42 1.29 -10.92
C GLN A 240 12.10 -0.21 -10.93
N CYS A 241 11.56 -0.75 -9.84
CA CYS A 241 11.18 -2.17 -9.75
C CYS A 241 10.12 -2.54 -10.79
N VAL A 242 9.05 -1.74 -10.91
CA VAL A 242 7.98 -1.97 -11.89
C VAL A 242 8.52 -1.90 -13.33
N ALA A 243 9.36 -0.92 -13.64
CA ALA A 243 9.96 -0.83 -14.98
C ALA A 243 10.95 -1.97 -15.29
N GLU A 244 11.68 -2.48 -14.28
CA GLU A 244 12.54 -3.66 -14.45
C GLU A 244 11.74 -4.97 -14.67
N LEU A 245 10.48 -5.02 -14.22
CA LEU A 245 9.55 -6.10 -14.58
C LEU A 245 9.07 -6.02 -16.04
N GLY A 246 9.46 -4.96 -16.78
CA GLY A 246 9.07 -4.75 -18.17
C GLY A 246 7.70 -4.08 -18.33
N GLU A 247 7.12 -3.58 -17.24
CA GLU A 247 5.84 -2.88 -17.25
C GLU A 247 5.97 -1.50 -17.89
N ASP A 248 4.93 -1.09 -18.61
CA ASP A 248 4.91 0.18 -19.33
C ASP A 248 4.35 1.34 -18.49
N LYS A 249 4.24 2.51 -19.12
CA LYS A 249 3.68 3.72 -18.49
C LYS A 249 2.21 3.53 -18.06
N GLY A 250 1.44 2.75 -18.82
CA GLY A 250 0.05 2.45 -18.51
C GLY A 250 -0.05 1.65 -17.22
N ALA A 251 0.66 0.53 -17.14
CA ALA A 251 0.74 -0.29 -15.93
C ALA A 251 1.23 0.50 -14.71
N MET A 252 2.26 1.34 -14.88
CA MET A 252 2.73 2.23 -13.82
C MET A 252 1.63 3.20 -13.34
N THR A 253 0.87 3.79 -14.26
CA THR A 253 -0.22 4.72 -13.95
C THR A 253 -1.38 3.99 -13.27
N ASP A 254 -1.66 2.75 -13.67
CA ASP A 254 -2.69 1.94 -13.04
C ASP A 254 -2.33 1.62 -11.59
N ILE A 255 -1.09 1.18 -11.33
CA ILE A 255 -0.60 0.87 -9.99
C ILE A 255 -0.61 2.11 -9.09
N MET A 256 -0.16 3.25 -9.61
CA MET A 256 0.06 4.49 -8.83
C MET A 256 -1.16 5.39 -8.71
N ALA A 257 -2.20 5.18 -9.52
CA ALA A 257 -3.38 6.03 -9.55
C ALA A 257 -4.67 5.29 -9.91
N ALA A 258 -4.76 4.69 -11.11
CA ALA A 258 -6.05 4.26 -11.64
C ALA A 258 -6.71 3.14 -10.79
N ASN A 259 -5.92 2.31 -10.11
CA ASN A 259 -6.42 1.32 -9.17
C ASN A 259 -7.14 1.98 -7.98
N ALA A 260 -6.53 3.00 -7.38
CA ALA A 260 -7.15 3.75 -6.29
C ALA A 260 -8.39 4.52 -6.76
N GLU A 261 -8.36 5.09 -7.96
CA GLU A 261 -9.53 5.78 -8.52
C GLU A 261 -10.72 4.86 -8.75
N ARG A 262 -10.48 3.66 -9.28
CA ARG A 262 -11.51 2.63 -9.46
C ARG A 262 -12.02 2.13 -8.11
N LEU A 263 -11.11 1.84 -7.18
CA LEU A 263 -11.43 1.37 -5.84
C LEU A 263 -12.37 2.36 -5.12
N TYR A 264 -12.07 3.66 -5.19
CA TYR A 264 -12.82 4.69 -4.47
C TYR A 264 -13.80 5.50 -5.31
N ALA A 265 -14.05 5.08 -6.55
CA ALA A 265 -14.90 5.79 -7.51
C ALA A 265 -14.57 7.30 -7.63
N LEU A 266 -13.28 7.64 -7.69
CA LEU A 266 -12.80 9.04 -7.71
C LEU A 266 -13.04 9.74 -9.07
N THR A 267 -13.23 8.95 -10.13
CA THR A 267 -13.57 9.45 -11.47
C THR A 267 -15.07 9.73 -11.58
N GLN A 268 -15.40 11.03 -11.65
CA GLN A 268 -16.66 11.61 -12.15
C GLN A 268 -16.30 12.85 -12.96
#